data_AF-A0AAE3HBQ5-F1
#
_entry.id   AF-A0AAE3HBQ5-F1
#
_cell.length_a   1.000
_cell.length_b   1.000
_cell.length_c   1.000
_cell.angle_alpha   90.00
_cell.angle_beta   90.00
_cell.angle_gamma   90.00
#
_symmetry.space_group_name_H-M   'P 1'
#
loop_
_entity.id
_entity.type
_entity.pdbx_description
1 polymer ?
#
loop_
_entity_poly.entity_id
_entity_poly.type
_entity_poly.pdbx_seq_one_letter_code
_entity_poly.pdbx_strand_id
1 'polypeptide(L)' 'MQVCPVCGSMELYYEAGGVEGLYHCKNCGYIGSFIVEANEEMARLIREEYENKGRNTAL' A
#
# COMPACT_ATOMS: atom_id res chain seq x y z
N MET A 1 7.23 -3.57 -9.68
CA MET A 1 5.81 -3.81 -9.32
C MET A 1 5.25 -2.55 -8.66
N GLN A 2 3.96 -2.27 -8.83
CA GLN A 2 3.30 -1.15 -8.15
C GLN A 2 2.72 -1.64 -6.82
N VAL A 3 3.02 -0.94 -5.72
CA VAL A 3 2.58 -1.32 -4.37
C VAL A 3 2.00 -0.14 -3.61
N CYS A 4 1.13 -0.45 -2.65
CA CYS A 4 0.59 0.49 -1.68
C CYS A 4 1.72 1.12 -0.86
N PRO A 5 1.77 2.46 -0.75
CA PRO A 5 2.81 3.15 0.02
C PRO A 5 2.70 2.92 1.53
N VAL A 6 1.57 2.41 2.02
CA VAL A 6 1.31 2.19 3.45
C VAL A 6 1.68 0.77 3.89
N CYS A 7 1.25 -0.25 3.14
CA CYS A 7 1.40 -1.64 3.57
C CYS A 7 2.13 -2.55 2.57
N GLY A 8 2.57 -2.02 1.42
CA GLY A 8 3.29 -2.81 0.41
C GLY A 8 2.44 -3.83 -0.34
N SER A 9 1.11 -3.79 -0.20
CA SER A 9 0.19 -4.65 -0.96
C SER A 9 0.12 -4.23 -2.43
N MET A 10 0.02 -5.22 -3.33
CA MET A 10 -0.25 -5.01 -4.77
C MET A 10 -1.76 -4.95 -5.08
N GLU A 11 -2.63 -5.23 -4.10
CA GLU A 11 -4.08 -5.22 -4.26
C GLU A 11 -4.63 -3.77 -4.24
N LEU A 12 -4.37 -3.06 -5.33
CA LEU A 12 -4.83 -1.69 -5.60
C LEU A 12 -5.92 -1.70 -6.69
N TYR A 13 -6.90 -0.82 -6.58
CA TYR A 13 -7.88 -0.55 -7.63
C TYR A 13 -8.15 0.96 -7.73
N TYR A 14 -8.67 1.40 -8.88
CA TYR A 14 -9.02 2.81 -9.06
C TYR A 14 -10.36 3.15 -8.40
N GLU A 15 -10.38 4.23 -7.65
CA GLU A 15 -11.64 4.80 -7.15
C GLU A 15 -12.43 5.50 -8.25
N ALA A 16 -13.75 5.47 -8.13
CA ALA A 16 -14.68 6.07 -9.10
C ALA A 16 -14.35 5.72 -10.56
N GLY A 17 -13.82 4.52 -10.82
CA GLY A 17 -13.43 4.08 -12.16
C GLY A 17 -12.21 4.81 -12.75
N GLY A 18 -11.44 5.54 -11.94
CA GLY A 18 -10.20 6.22 -12.32
C GLY A 18 -10.36 7.69 -12.70
N VAL A 19 -11.57 8.27 -12.62
CA VAL A 19 -11.83 9.68 -12.98
C VAL A 19 -10.97 10.65 -12.15
N GLU A 20 -10.78 10.34 -10.87
CA GLU A 20 -10.00 11.18 -9.95
C GLU A 20 -8.50 10.80 -9.90
N GLY A 21 -8.10 9.72 -10.59
CA GLY A 21 -6.73 9.20 -10.55
C GLY A 21 -6.29 8.71 -9.16
N LEU A 22 -7.25 8.32 -8.32
CA LEU A 22 -6.99 7.80 -6.97
C LEU A 22 -6.97 6.27 -6.97
N TYR A 23 -6.00 5.70 -6.27
CA TYR A 23 -5.92 4.28 -5.95
C TYR A 23 -6.50 4.03 -4.56
N HIS A 24 -7.19 2.91 -4.39
CA HIS A 24 -7.61 2.36 -3.11
C HIS A 24 -6.96 0.98 -2.89
N CYS A 25 -6.29 0.82 -1.75
CA CYS A 25 -5.73 -0.44 -1.30
C CYS A 25 -6.75 -1.30 -0.55
N LYS A 26 -7.04 -2.51 -1.05
CA LYS A 26 -7.95 -3.46 -0.40
C LYS A 26 -7.48 -3.98 0.96
N ASN A 27 -6.17 -3.89 1.23
CA ASN A 27 -5.57 -4.49 2.42
C ASN A 27 -5.56 -3.56 3.64
N CYS A 28 -5.31 -2.26 3.44
CA CYS A 28 -5.15 -1.29 4.54
C CYS A 28 -6.06 -0.06 4.44
N GLY A 29 -6.84 0.08 3.35
CA GLY A 29 -7.74 1.21 3.15
C GLY A 29 -7.07 2.51 2.71
N TYR A 30 -5.77 2.50 2.33
CA TYR A 30 -5.12 3.66 1.72
C TYR A 30 -5.92 4.14 0.50
N ILE A 31 -6.24 5.44 0.43
CA ILE A 31 -6.82 6.11 -0.73
C ILE A 31 -5.92 7.30 -1.10
N GLY A 32 -5.44 7.34 -2.34
CA GLY A 32 -4.61 8.44 -2.82
C GLY A 32 -4.04 8.23 -4.21
N SER A 33 -3.50 9.28 -4.81
CA SER A 33 -2.91 9.24 -6.15
C SER A 33 -1.48 8.70 -6.19
N PHE A 34 -0.87 8.45 -5.02
CA PHE A 34 0.52 8.03 -4.93
C PHE A 34 0.65 6.51 -4.77
N ILE A 35 1.50 5.91 -5.59
CA ILE A 35 1.88 4.49 -5.53
C ILE A 35 3.40 4.38 -5.64
N VAL A 36 3.95 3.28 -5.12
CA VAL A 36 5.40 3.05 -5.16
C VAL A 36 5.71 2.04 -6.25
N GLU A 37 6.60 2.41 -7.18
CA GLU A 37 7.25 1.45 -8.06
C GLU A 37 8.40 0.78 -7.31
N ALA A 38 8.18 -0.46 -6.89
CA ALA A 38 9.09 -1.23 -6.07
C ALA A 38 9.70 -2.40 -6.86
N ASN A 39 10.94 -2.76 -6.54
CA ASN A 39 11.45 -4.11 -6.79
C ASN A 39 11.02 -5.05 -5.64
N GLU A 40 11.40 -6.32 -5.71
CA GLU A 40 11.01 -7.30 -4.69
C GLU A 40 11.53 -6.94 -3.29
N GLU A 41 12.77 -6.46 -3.19
CA GLU A 41 13.37 -6.07 -1.92
C GLU A 41 12.63 -4.88 -1.28
N MET A 42 12.35 -3.84 -2.05
CA MET A 42 11.59 -2.67 -1.58
C MET A 42 10.17 -3.06 -1.15
N ALA A 43 9.48 -3.90 -1.93
CA ALA A 43 8.14 -4.36 -1.58
C ALA A 43 8.13 -5.16 -0.26
N ARG A 44 9.16 -5.97 -0.03
CA ARG A 44 9.36 -6.71 1.22
C ARG A 44 9.55 -5.78 2.40
N LEU A 45 10.45 -4.79 2.29
CA LEU A 45 10.76 -3.86 3.38
C LEU A 45 9.53 -3.03 3.81
N ILE A 46 8.74 -2.52 2.86
CA ILE A 46 7.52 -1.76 3.16
C ILE A 46 6.52 -2.63 3.93
N ARG A 47 6.37 -3.90 3.52
CA ARG A 47 5.47 -4.84 4.18
C ARG A 47 5.93 -5.19 5.58
N GLU A 48 7.22 -5.48 5.75
CA GLU A 48 7.84 -5.75 7.07
C GLU A 48 7.64 -4.55 8.02
N GLU A 49 7.85 -3.32 7.55
CA GLU A 49 7.63 -2.11 8.37
C GLU A 49 6.18 -2.00 8.84
N TYR A 50 5.21 -2.24 7.95
CA TYR A 50 3.79 -2.20 8.28
C TYR A 50 3.42 -3.25 9.34
N GLU A 51 3.88 -4.50 9.17
CA GLU A 51 3.66 -5.60 10.12
C GLU A 51 4.33 -5.34 11.48
N ASN A 52 5.50 -4.70 11.49
CA ASN A 52 6.21 -4.32 12.72
C ASN A 52 5.47 -3.22 13.49
N LYS A 53 4.91 -2.23 12.80
CA LYS A 53 4.10 -1.18 13.43
C LYS A 53 2.88 -1.76 14.14
N GLY A 54 2.16 -2.68 13.49
CA GLY A 54 0.97 -3.32 14.08
C GLY A 54 1.25 -4.10 15.35
N ARG A 55 2.46 -4.65 15.50
CA ARG A 55 2.90 -5.34 16.73
C ARG A 55 3.23 -4.38 17.87
N ASN A 56 3.71 -3.18 17.56
CA ASN A 56 4.17 -2.22 18.56
C ASN A 56 3.02 -1.37 19.14
N THR A 57 1.90 -1.22 18.42
CA THR A 57 0.67 -0.58 18.93
C THR A 57 -0.25 -1.50 19.72
N ALA A 58 0.04 -2.81 19.77
CA ALA A 58 -0.71 -3.80 20.54
C ALA A 58 -0.16 -4.03 21.96
N LEU A 59 0.79 -3.20 22.40
CA LEU A 59 1.38 -3.15 23.74
C LEU A 59 0.93 -1.86 24.46
#